data_AF-A0A3S2EKF9-F1
#
_entry.id   AF-A0A3S2EKF9-F1
#
_cell.length_a   1.000
_cell.length_b   1.000
_cell.length_c   1.000
_cell.angle_alpha   90.00
_cell.angle_beta   90.00
_cell.angle_gamma   90.00
#
_symmetry.space_group_name_H-M   'P 1'
#
loop_
_entity.id
_entity.type
_entity.pdbx_description
1 polymer ?
#
loop_
_entity_poly.entity_id
_entity_poly.type
_entity_poly.pdbx_seq_one_letter_code
_entity_poly.pdbx_strand_id
1 'polypeptide(L)'
;IKNYLTEARIVADSTVLGKTVADLMKLAGGDAIVTSILRNRTMRMTPLPDVVLKVDDILLLEGDPEALDRLVSQGRLSVTGDRGGGDDTTNEMVAIEAVIGESSSLIGWTAQRLALYDRFNVNLLAVSRRGERLDRRLAAVELRLGDVVVLRGSAARMPEILRELGCLPLAERAILLGSVRKGIVPVVVLALAMVATAFGLLPVSVAFFAAAVAIVLFKVIPLRDVYQSLDGPILVMLAVLIPVSDSLRSTGATGVVAGELARLGTLLPASGALTLILVAAMAVTPFLNNAATVLVMAPIAAEFASDLGYRPEPFLMAVAIGAGCDFLTPIGHQCNTLVMGPGGYRFSDYPRLGLPLSFLVVIVAVPMLMIVWPMN
;
A
#
# COMPACT_ATOMS: atom_id res chain seq x y z
N ILE A 1 0.93 9.52 -16.05
CA ILE A 1 0.32 9.05 -17.33
C ILE A 1 -0.43 10.28 -17.88
N LYS A 2 -0.28 10.68 -19.15
CA LYS A 2 -0.69 12.03 -19.63
C LYS A 2 -1.86 12.04 -20.65
N ASN A 3 -2.55 10.91 -20.81
CA ASN A 3 -3.46 10.71 -21.95
C ASN A 3 -4.75 10.00 -21.47
N TYR A 4 -5.64 10.73 -20.79
CA TYR A 4 -6.96 10.24 -20.37
C TYR A 4 -8.02 10.55 -21.44
N LEU A 5 -8.95 9.64 -21.70
CA LEU A 5 -10.01 9.79 -22.71
C LEU A 5 -11.39 9.97 -22.04
N THR A 6 -12.15 10.99 -22.45
CA THR A 6 -13.51 11.28 -21.96
C THR A 6 -14.47 11.59 -23.12
N GLU A 7 -15.74 11.20 -22.98
CA GLU A 7 -16.82 11.49 -23.93
C GLU A 7 -17.74 12.60 -23.41
N ALA A 8 -17.85 13.70 -24.14
CA ALA A 8 -18.70 14.84 -23.77
C ALA A 8 -19.68 15.19 -24.92
N ARG A 9 -20.96 15.39 -24.60
CA ARG A 9 -22.00 15.78 -25.55
C ARG A 9 -22.32 17.26 -25.42
N ILE A 10 -22.50 17.92 -26.56
CA ILE A 10 -22.99 19.29 -26.62
C ILE A 10 -24.51 19.30 -26.45
N VAL A 11 -24.97 19.91 -25.36
CA VAL A 11 -26.39 20.12 -25.05
C VAL A 11 -26.85 21.52 -25.49
N ALA A 12 -28.16 21.74 -25.53
CA ALA A 12 -28.73 23.02 -25.97
C ALA A 12 -28.28 24.23 -25.11
N ASP A 13 -27.95 24.01 -23.83
CA ASP A 13 -27.45 25.06 -22.91
C ASP A 13 -25.90 25.14 -22.85
N SER A 14 -25.21 24.51 -23.80
CA SER A 14 -23.74 24.51 -23.82
C SER A 14 -23.18 25.87 -24.23
N THR A 15 -22.17 26.36 -23.50
CA THR A 15 -21.50 27.65 -23.76
C THR A 15 -20.62 27.65 -25.02
N VAL A 16 -20.41 26.46 -25.58
CA VAL A 16 -19.61 26.23 -26.80
C VAL A 16 -20.47 25.90 -28.01
N LEU A 17 -21.81 25.99 -27.88
CA LEU A 17 -22.72 25.83 -29.01
C LEU A 17 -22.48 26.91 -30.07
N GLY A 18 -22.30 26.50 -31.33
CA GLY A 18 -22.02 27.41 -32.43
C GLY A 18 -20.59 27.97 -32.47
N LYS A 19 -19.72 27.60 -31.52
CA LYS A 19 -18.29 27.93 -31.54
C LYS A 19 -17.49 26.92 -32.33
N THR A 20 -16.25 27.29 -32.67
CA THR A 20 -15.32 26.39 -33.36
C THR A 20 -14.60 25.46 -32.39
N VAL A 21 -14.07 24.34 -32.88
CA VAL A 21 -13.19 23.45 -32.09
C VAL A 21 -12.01 24.24 -31.52
N ALA A 22 -11.43 25.18 -32.28
CA ALA A 22 -10.34 26.03 -31.78
C ALA A 22 -10.71 26.84 -30.53
N ASP A 23 -11.96 27.33 -30.45
CA ASP A 23 -12.42 28.09 -29.29
C ASP A 23 -12.69 27.20 -28.07
N LEU A 24 -13.15 25.97 -28.29
CA LEU A 24 -13.24 24.96 -27.24
C LEU A 24 -11.83 24.61 -26.70
N MET A 25 -10.86 24.44 -27.59
CA MET A 25 -9.48 24.11 -27.24
C MET A 25 -8.78 25.21 -26.43
N LYS A 26 -9.15 26.48 -26.62
CA LYS A 26 -8.65 27.60 -25.79
C LYS A 26 -9.07 27.47 -24.31
N LEU A 27 -10.23 26.87 -24.03
CA LEU A 27 -10.70 26.65 -22.65
C LEU A 27 -9.86 25.60 -21.90
N ALA A 28 -9.21 24.68 -22.64
CA ALA A 28 -8.37 23.62 -22.08
C ALA A 28 -6.95 24.09 -21.68
N GLY A 29 -6.52 25.29 -22.10
CA GLY A 29 -5.16 25.76 -21.85
C GLY A 29 -4.04 24.96 -22.54
N GLY A 30 -4.38 24.08 -23.50
CA GLY A 30 -3.43 23.26 -24.25
C GLY A 30 -3.20 21.84 -23.71
N ASP A 31 -3.74 21.51 -22.55
CA ASP A 31 -3.53 20.22 -21.88
C ASP A 31 -4.64 19.19 -22.14
N ALA A 32 -5.57 19.51 -23.04
CA ALA A 32 -6.55 18.56 -23.58
C ALA A 32 -6.83 18.84 -25.05
N ILE A 33 -7.08 17.77 -25.82
CA ILE A 33 -7.32 17.77 -27.26
C ILE A 33 -8.65 17.11 -27.60
N VAL A 34 -9.36 17.63 -28.60
CA VAL A 34 -10.47 16.89 -29.22
C VAL A 34 -9.85 15.91 -30.22
N THR A 35 -10.07 14.61 -30.04
CA THR A 35 -9.53 13.56 -30.93
C THR A 35 -10.50 13.23 -32.05
N SER A 36 -11.80 13.28 -31.80
CA SER A 36 -12.82 13.14 -32.84
C SER A 36 -14.18 13.69 -32.42
N ILE A 37 -14.98 14.04 -33.42
CA ILE A 37 -16.37 14.49 -33.26
C ILE A 37 -17.27 13.44 -33.90
N LEU A 38 -18.29 12.97 -33.18
CA LEU A 38 -19.34 12.12 -33.72
C LEU A 38 -20.62 12.94 -33.85
N ARG A 39 -21.07 13.11 -35.08
CA ARG A 39 -22.33 13.78 -35.42
C ARG A 39 -23.36 12.74 -35.85
N ASN A 40 -24.62 12.90 -35.41
CA ASN A 40 -25.72 11.97 -35.72
C ASN A 40 -25.44 10.50 -35.34
N ARG A 41 -24.57 10.27 -34.34
CA ARG A 41 -24.18 8.94 -33.82
C ARG A 41 -23.48 7.98 -34.80
N THR A 42 -23.31 8.36 -36.06
CA THR A 42 -22.71 7.51 -37.12
C THR A 42 -21.60 8.20 -37.90
N MET A 43 -21.60 9.53 -37.98
CA MET A 43 -20.66 10.27 -38.79
C MET A 43 -19.47 10.75 -37.94
N ARG A 44 -18.31 10.09 -38.10
CA ARG A 44 -17.06 10.50 -37.46
C ARG A 44 -16.41 11.61 -38.29
N MET A 45 -16.13 12.72 -37.64
CA MET A 45 -15.49 13.88 -38.24
C MET A 45 -14.14 14.13 -37.58
N THR A 46 -13.15 14.48 -38.40
CA THR A 46 -11.86 14.97 -37.93
C THR A 46 -12.06 16.35 -37.28
N PRO A 47 -11.53 16.59 -36.08
CA PRO A 47 -11.73 17.84 -35.35
C PRO A 47 -10.80 18.93 -35.91
N LEU A 48 -11.09 19.43 -37.11
CA LEU A 48 -10.37 20.56 -37.68
C LEU A 48 -10.70 21.84 -36.88
N PRO A 49 -9.75 22.79 -36.74
CA PRO A 49 -9.92 23.98 -35.90
C PRO A 49 -11.15 24.84 -36.23
N ASP A 50 -11.59 24.81 -37.48
CA ASP A 50 -12.70 25.58 -38.07
C ASP A 50 -14.06 24.87 -37.98
N VAL A 51 -14.10 23.61 -37.51
CA VAL A 51 -15.36 22.87 -37.41
C VAL A 51 -16.26 23.50 -36.35
N VAL A 52 -17.47 23.88 -36.77
CA VAL A 52 -18.50 24.43 -35.88
C VAL A 52 -19.23 23.32 -35.14
N LEU A 53 -19.28 23.47 -33.82
CA LEU A 53 -19.92 22.58 -32.87
C LEU A 53 -21.45 22.75 -32.88
N LYS A 54 -22.19 21.64 -33.04
CA LYS A 54 -23.66 21.61 -33.10
C LYS A 54 -24.25 20.86 -31.91
N VAL A 55 -25.54 21.10 -31.64
CA VAL A 55 -26.31 20.32 -30.66
C VAL A 55 -26.22 18.83 -31.02
N ASP A 56 -26.09 17.98 -29.99
CA ASP A 56 -25.95 16.52 -30.07
C ASP A 56 -24.63 15.99 -30.68
N ASP A 57 -23.67 16.87 -31.00
CA ASP A 57 -22.31 16.42 -31.28
C ASP A 57 -21.70 15.77 -30.03
N ILE A 58 -21.05 14.62 -30.22
CA ILE A 58 -20.29 13.91 -29.19
C ILE A 58 -18.81 14.11 -29.46
N LEU A 59 -18.11 14.71 -28.51
CA LEU A 59 -16.69 14.99 -28.55
C LEU A 59 -15.95 13.91 -27.77
N LEU A 60 -14.99 13.25 -28.43
CA LEU A 60 -13.95 12.50 -27.73
C LEU A 60 -12.82 13.46 -27.38
N LEU A 61 -12.57 13.61 -26.08
CA LEU A 61 -11.56 14.48 -25.50
C LEU A 61 -10.44 13.61 -24.94
N GLU A 62 -9.19 13.92 -25.25
CA GLU A 62 -8.00 13.28 -24.67
C GLU A 62 -7.16 14.33 -23.97
N GLY A 63 -6.73 14.12 -22.72
CA GLY A 63 -5.92 15.11 -22.00
C GLY A 63 -5.67 14.79 -20.54
N ASP A 64 -5.15 15.76 -19.80
CA ASP A 64 -4.98 15.68 -18.36
C ASP A 64 -6.34 15.84 -17.63
N PRO A 65 -6.57 15.17 -16.48
CA PRO A 65 -7.88 15.16 -15.81
C PRO A 65 -8.40 16.55 -15.44
N GLU A 66 -7.52 17.42 -14.95
CA GLU A 66 -7.86 18.81 -14.60
C GLU A 66 -8.24 19.66 -15.83
N ALA A 67 -7.68 19.35 -17.00
CA ALA A 67 -8.02 20.01 -18.24
C ALA A 67 -9.35 19.52 -18.80
N LEU A 68 -9.62 18.20 -18.68
CA LEU A 68 -10.89 17.59 -19.06
C LEU A 68 -12.05 18.10 -18.19
N ASP A 69 -11.87 18.19 -16.87
CA ASP A 69 -12.89 18.71 -15.95
C ASP A 69 -13.19 20.20 -16.21
N ARG A 70 -12.15 21.00 -16.48
CA ARG A 70 -12.31 22.41 -16.92
C ARG A 70 -13.11 22.52 -18.22
N LEU A 71 -12.81 21.69 -19.21
CA LEU A 71 -13.54 21.67 -20.48
C LEU A 71 -15.02 21.33 -20.29
N VAL A 72 -15.32 20.33 -19.47
CA VAL A 72 -16.69 19.88 -19.20
C VAL A 72 -17.47 20.96 -18.44
N SER A 73 -16.89 21.49 -17.37
CA SER A 73 -17.53 22.48 -16.50
C SER A 73 -17.72 23.83 -17.19
N GLN A 74 -16.68 24.40 -17.79
CA GLN A 74 -16.76 25.69 -18.49
C GLN A 74 -17.56 25.59 -19.79
N GLY A 75 -17.46 24.47 -20.49
CA GLY A 75 -18.20 24.19 -21.72
C GLY A 75 -19.68 23.84 -21.49
N ARG A 76 -20.10 23.61 -20.24
CA ARG A 76 -21.41 23.03 -19.88
C ARG A 76 -21.75 21.82 -20.75
N LEU A 77 -20.78 20.92 -20.90
CA LEU A 77 -20.94 19.72 -21.71
C LEU A 77 -21.55 18.60 -20.86
N SER A 78 -22.47 17.82 -21.44
CA SER A 78 -23.00 16.64 -20.76
C SER A 78 -22.05 15.47 -20.98
N VAL A 79 -21.35 15.03 -19.94
CA VAL A 79 -20.51 13.83 -20.02
C VAL A 79 -21.42 12.61 -20.16
N THR A 80 -21.09 11.73 -21.10
CA THR A 80 -21.85 10.49 -21.25
C THR A 80 -21.64 9.62 -20.02
N GLY A 81 -22.65 9.54 -19.14
CA GLY A 81 -22.58 8.95 -17.80
C GLY A 81 -23.19 9.85 -16.72
N ASP A 82 -23.35 11.14 -17.01
CA ASP A 82 -24.02 12.10 -16.12
C ASP A 82 -25.54 12.12 -16.39
N ARG A 83 -26.27 11.20 -15.73
CA ARG A 83 -27.73 11.21 -15.70
C ARG A 83 -28.19 11.68 -14.32
N GLY A 84 -28.25 12.99 -14.12
CA GLY A 84 -28.86 13.53 -12.90
C GLY A 84 -28.50 14.97 -12.61
N GLY A 85 -29.09 15.91 -13.34
CA GLY A 85 -29.33 17.25 -12.81
C GLY A 85 -30.43 17.14 -11.76
N GLY A 86 -30.04 16.97 -10.50
CA GLY A 86 -30.91 16.96 -9.34
C GLY A 86 -30.17 17.63 -8.19
N ASP A 87 -30.74 18.74 -7.73
CA ASP A 87 -30.37 19.51 -6.56
C ASP A 87 -30.23 18.56 -5.35
N ASP A 88 -29.01 18.28 -4.90
CA ASP A 88 -28.80 17.54 -3.66
C ASP A 88 -27.60 18.09 -2.88
N THR A 89 -27.96 18.73 -1.79
CA THR A 89 -27.12 19.33 -0.77
C THR A 89 -26.01 18.38 -0.27
N THR A 90 -24.78 18.92 -0.14
CA THR A 90 -23.72 18.45 0.79
C THR A 90 -22.94 17.16 0.50
N ASN A 91 -22.92 16.60 -0.71
CA ASN A 91 -21.98 15.53 -1.05
C ASN A 91 -20.88 16.02 -2.00
N GLU A 92 -19.67 16.24 -1.47
CA GLU A 92 -18.49 16.59 -2.25
C GLU A 92 -18.18 15.43 -3.23
N MET A 93 -18.51 15.62 -4.51
CA MET A 93 -18.26 14.64 -5.57
C MET A 93 -16.81 14.76 -6.01
N VAL A 94 -16.02 13.70 -5.80
CA VAL A 94 -14.58 13.68 -6.07
C VAL A 94 -14.28 12.64 -7.16
N ALA A 95 -13.33 12.97 -8.03
CA ALA A 95 -12.75 12.04 -9.00
C ALA A 95 -11.46 11.43 -8.43
N ILE A 96 -11.35 10.10 -8.43
CA ILE A 96 -10.18 9.36 -7.95
C ILE A 96 -9.66 8.45 -9.06
N GLU A 97 -8.34 8.48 -9.25
CA GLU A 97 -7.63 7.54 -10.11
C GLU A 97 -7.33 6.26 -9.34
N ALA A 98 -7.63 5.09 -9.91
CA ALA A 98 -7.36 3.80 -9.31
C ALA A 98 -6.88 2.76 -10.35
N VAL A 99 -6.02 1.83 -9.94
CA VAL A 99 -5.58 0.67 -10.72
C VAL A 99 -6.52 -0.48 -10.43
N ILE A 100 -6.92 -1.22 -11.46
CA ILE A 100 -7.63 -2.49 -11.31
C ILE A 100 -6.67 -3.55 -10.77
N GLY A 101 -6.89 -3.99 -9.53
CA GLY A 101 -6.08 -5.02 -8.85
C GLY A 101 -6.48 -6.45 -9.24
N GLU A 102 -5.70 -7.43 -8.78
CA GLU A 102 -5.88 -8.86 -9.11
C GLU A 102 -7.22 -9.45 -8.68
N SER A 103 -7.80 -8.96 -7.60
CA SER A 103 -9.10 -9.39 -7.07
C SER A 103 -10.27 -8.55 -7.59
N SER A 104 -10.06 -7.66 -8.56
CA SER A 104 -11.09 -6.74 -9.00
C SER A 104 -12.23 -7.43 -9.74
N SER A 105 -13.46 -7.15 -9.29
CA SER A 105 -14.70 -7.58 -9.95
C SER A 105 -14.93 -6.90 -11.32
N LEU A 106 -14.10 -5.91 -11.67
CA LEU A 106 -14.18 -5.20 -12.94
C LEU A 106 -13.54 -5.97 -14.10
N ILE A 107 -12.67 -6.94 -13.82
CA ILE A 107 -11.91 -7.65 -14.85
C ILE A 107 -12.84 -8.44 -15.77
N GLY A 108 -12.68 -8.28 -17.09
CA GLY A 108 -13.45 -9.01 -18.11
C GLY A 108 -14.84 -8.42 -18.40
N TRP A 109 -15.18 -7.30 -17.75
CA TRP A 109 -16.45 -6.61 -17.96
C TRP A 109 -16.25 -5.28 -18.66
N THR A 110 -17.26 -4.85 -19.43
CA THR A 110 -17.31 -3.50 -19.99
C THR A 110 -17.99 -2.54 -19.03
N ALA A 111 -17.62 -1.26 -19.07
CA ALA A 111 -18.23 -0.22 -18.25
C ALA A 111 -19.76 -0.16 -18.41
N GLN A 112 -20.29 -0.48 -19.60
CA GLN A 112 -21.73 -0.53 -19.86
C GLN A 112 -22.45 -1.69 -19.15
N ARG A 113 -21.80 -2.84 -18.99
CA ARG A 113 -22.42 -4.03 -18.37
C ARG A 113 -22.43 -3.96 -16.85
N LEU A 114 -21.47 -3.26 -16.25
CA LEU A 114 -21.31 -3.16 -14.80
C LEU A 114 -22.35 -2.29 -14.10
N ALA A 115 -23.02 -1.38 -14.84
CA ALA A 115 -23.99 -0.42 -14.28
C ALA A 115 -23.48 0.24 -12.99
N LEU A 116 -22.22 0.72 -13.01
CA LEU A 116 -21.51 1.26 -11.84
C LEU A 116 -22.29 2.37 -11.13
N TYR A 117 -23.05 3.15 -11.89
CA TYR A 117 -23.93 4.18 -11.34
C TYR A 117 -25.09 3.59 -10.55
N ASP A 118 -25.82 2.63 -11.11
CA ASP A 118 -27.03 2.07 -10.47
C ASP A 118 -26.69 1.26 -9.20
N ARG A 119 -25.52 0.60 -9.18
CA ARG A 119 -25.08 -0.23 -8.05
C ARG A 119 -24.31 0.53 -6.99
N PHE A 120 -23.37 1.37 -7.42
CA PHE A 120 -22.39 2.01 -6.52
C PHE A 120 -22.51 3.52 -6.47
N ASN A 121 -23.36 4.12 -7.31
CA ASN A 121 -23.47 5.57 -7.49
C ASN A 121 -22.11 6.20 -7.86
N VAL A 122 -21.36 5.51 -8.73
CA VAL A 122 -20.04 5.90 -9.23
C VAL A 122 -20.03 5.91 -10.75
N ASN A 123 -19.42 6.94 -11.31
CA ASN A 123 -19.26 7.13 -12.74
C ASN A 123 -17.82 6.89 -13.16
N LEU A 124 -17.62 6.10 -14.22
CA LEU A 124 -16.33 5.93 -14.87
C LEU A 124 -16.11 7.09 -15.87
N LEU A 125 -15.11 7.93 -15.59
CA LEU A 125 -14.79 9.10 -16.40
C LEU A 125 -13.77 8.81 -17.50
N ALA A 126 -12.79 7.96 -17.19
CA ALA A 126 -11.69 7.63 -18.10
C ALA A 126 -11.08 6.26 -17.78
N VAL A 127 -10.45 5.66 -18.78
CA VAL A 127 -9.65 4.44 -18.67
C VAL A 127 -8.33 4.67 -19.41
N SER A 128 -7.22 4.22 -18.84
CA SER A 128 -5.90 4.25 -19.46
C SER A 128 -5.23 2.89 -19.33
N ARG A 129 -4.56 2.46 -20.41
CA ARG A 129 -3.84 1.19 -20.48
C ARG A 129 -2.42 1.41 -20.96
N ARG A 130 -1.45 0.85 -20.24
CA ARG A 130 -0.02 1.05 -20.54
C ARG A 130 0.33 0.52 -21.93
N GLY A 131 0.80 1.41 -22.80
CA GLY A 131 1.30 1.06 -24.14
C GLY A 131 0.22 0.84 -25.21
N GLU A 132 -1.06 1.05 -24.89
CA GLU A 132 -2.17 0.90 -25.82
C GLU A 132 -2.97 2.21 -25.88
N ARG A 133 -3.16 2.76 -27.09
CA ARG A 133 -4.11 3.86 -27.30
C ARG A 133 -5.50 3.27 -27.46
N LEU A 134 -6.39 3.56 -26.53
CA LEU A 134 -7.79 3.13 -26.60
C LEU A 134 -8.52 3.99 -27.64
N ASP A 135 -8.94 3.37 -28.75
CA ASP A 135 -9.62 4.03 -29.88
C ASP A 135 -11.15 3.76 -29.90
N ARG A 136 -11.66 3.07 -28.87
CA ARG A 136 -13.07 2.66 -28.72
C ARG A 136 -13.79 3.52 -27.70
N ARG A 137 -15.12 3.52 -27.78
CA ARG A 137 -16.00 4.19 -26.81
C ARG A 137 -15.77 3.63 -25.40
N LEU A 138 -15.76 4.50 -24.39
CA LEU A 138 -15.46 4.13 -23.00
C LEU A 138 -16.40 3.02 -22.49
N ALA A 139 -17.67 3.08 -22.90
CA ALA A 139 -18.71 2.10 -22.59
C ALA A 139 -18.41 0.67 -23.11
N ALA A 140 -17.64 0.55 -24.19
CA ALA A 140 -17.33 -0.70 -24.89
C ALA A 140 -15.92 -1.22 -24.60
N VAL A 141 -15.13 -0.50 -23.79
CA VAL A 141 -13.80 -0.96 -23.35
C VAL A 141 -13.99 -2.06 -22.31
N GLU A 142 -13.39 -3.21 -22.55
CA GLU A 142 -13.27 -4.29 -21.59
C GLU A 142 -12.12 -4.00 -20.63
N LEU A 143 -12.45 -3.94 -19.34
CA LEU A 143 -11.51 -3.62 -18.27
C LEU A 143 -10.62 -4.83 -17.95
N ARG A 144 -9.32 -4.58 -17.79
CA ARG A 144 -8.30 -5.60 -17.54
C ARG A 144 -7.52 -5.28 -16.27
N LEU A 145 -6.90 -6.32 -15.72
CA LEU A 145 -5.89 -6.19 -14.68
C LEU A 145 -4.86 -5.12 -15.06
N GLY A 146 -4.59 -4.18 -14.15
CA GLY A 146 -3.59 -3.14 -14.33
C GLY A 146 -4.05 -1.93 -15.16
N ASP A 147 -5.28 -1.92 -15.66
CA ASP A 147 -5.88 -0.70 -16.24
C ASP A 147 -6.01 0.37 -15.15
N VAL A 148 -5.76 1.62 -15.52
CA VAL A 148 -5.98 2.79 -14.66
C VAL A 148 -7.33 3.37 -15.01
N VAL A 149 -8.24 3.40 -14.03
CA VAL A 149 -9.59 3.95 -14.15
C VAL A 149 -9.72 5.24 -13.36
N VAL A 150 -10.50 6.18 -13.87
CA VAL A 150 -10.86 7.40 -13.15
C VAL A 150 -12.33 7.32 -12.78
N LEU A 151 -12.63 7.29 -11.49
CA LEU A 151 -13.96 7.10 -10.94
C LEU A 151 -14.43 8.35 -10.20
N ARG A 152 -15.65 8.81 -10.48
CA ARG A 152 -16.28 9.96 -9.81
C ARG A 152 -17.45 9.52 -8.96
N GLY A 153 -17.50 10.00 -7.72
CA GLY A 153 -18.54 9.67 -6.76
C GLY A 153 -18.38 10.45 -5.46
N SER A 154 -19.20 10.14 -4.46
CA SER A 154 -19.14 10.81 -3.15
C SER A 154 -17.80 10.53 -2.45
N ALA A 155 -17.10 11.59 -2.02
CA ALA A 155 -15.81 11.50 -1.34
C ALA A 155 -15.85 10.57 -0.12
N ALA A 156 -16.96 10.60 0.63
CA ALA A 156 -17.13 9.81 1.85
C ALA A 156 -17.23 8.29 1.59
N ARG A 157 -17.77 7.90 0.43
CA ARG A 157 -18.00 6.47 0.09
C ARG A 157 -16.95 5.88 -0.84
N MET A 158 -16.16 6.72 -1.51
CA MET A 158 -15.20 6.26 -2.51
C MET A 158 -14.17 5.24 -1.98
N PRO A 159 -13.60 5.37 -0.76
CA PRO A 159 -12.65 4.38 -0.25
C PRO A 159 -13.25 2.98 -0.10
N GLU A 160 -14.49 2.91 0.38
CA GLU A 160 -15.22 1.65 0.55
C GLU A 160 -15.55 1.01 -0.80
N ILE A 161 -16.02 1.82 -1.75
CA ILE A 161 -16.36 1.37 -3.11
C ILE A 161 -15.12 0.88 -3.85
N LEU A 162 -13.98 1.58 -3.76
CA LEU A 162 -12.72 1.14 -4.36
C LEU A 162 -12.28 -0.21 -3.80
N ARG A 163 -12.42 -0.43 -2.49
CA ARG A 163 -12.11 -1.72 -1.85
C ARG A 163 -13.04 -2.83 -2.35
N GLU A 164 -14.33 -2.56 -2.48
CA GLU A 164 -15.32 -3.53 -2.98
C GLU A 164 -15.11 -3.86 -4.46
N LEU A 165 -14.72 -2.87 -5.27
CA LEU A 165 -14.36 -3.05 -6.67
C LEU A 165 -12.95 -3.66 -6.86
N GLY A 166 -12.19 -3.90 -5.79
CA GLY A 166 -10.81 -4.40 -5.85
C GLY A 166 -9.85 -3.47 -6.60
N CYS A 167 -10.11 -2.16 -6.54
CA CYS A 167 -9.30 -1.12 -7.18
C CYS A 167 -8.37 -0.45 -6.16
N LEU A 168 -7.14 -0.16 -6.57
CA LEU A 168 -6.09 0.45 -5.75
C LEU A 168 -5.91 1.91 -6.17
N PRO A 169 -6.23 2.91 -5.33
CA PRO A 169 -6.09 4.33 -5.70
C PRO A 169 -4.62 4.69 -6.04
N LEU A 170 -4.36 5.37 -7.17
CA LEU A 170 -3.02 5.90 -7.52
C LEU A 170 -2.74 7.24 -6.84
N ALA A 171 -3.79 8.05 -6.68
CA ALA A 171 -3.69 9.36 -6.06
C ALA A 171 -4.09 9.26 -4.58
N GLU A 172 -3.13 8.89 -3.74
CA GLU A 172 -3.21 9.18 -2.31
C GLU A 172 -3.03 10.69 -2.11
N ARG A 173 -4.10 11.45 -2.33
CA ARG A 173 -4.38 12.56 -1.43
C ARG A 173 -5.46 12.12 -0.47
N ALA A 174 -5.10 11.17 0.38
CA ALA A 174 -5.60 11.19 1.75
C ALA A 174 -5.02 12.44 2.42
N ILE A 175 -5.41 13.65 1.96
CA ILE A 175 -5.46 14.73 2.93
C ILE A 175 -6.61 14.32 3.83
N LEU A 176 -6.27 13.66 4.93
CA LEU A 176 -7.05 13.75 6.15
C LEU A 176 -7.11 15.25 6.49
N LEU A 177 -7.93 16.02 5.77
CA LEU A 177 -8.33 17.38 6.12
C LEU A 177 -9.25 17.23 7.32
N GLY A 178 -8.59 17.04 8.47
CA GLY A 178 -9.20 16.45 9.65
C GLY A 178 -8.28 16.56 10.86
N SER A 179 -7.86 17.80 11.14
CA SER A 179 -7.31 18.30 12.40
C SER A 179 -5.82 18.04 12.71
N VAL A 180 -5.02 19.08 12.46
CA VAL A 180 -3.70 19.28 13.09
C VAL A 180 -3.75 19.10 14.62
N ARG A 181 -4.91 19.35 15.26
CA ARG A 181 -5.17 19.09 16.69
C ARG A 181 -5.20 17.60 17.09
N LYS A 182 -5.56 16.66 16.20
CA LYS A 182 -5.51 15.21 16.49
C LYS A 182 -4.13 14.60 16.22
N GLY A 183 -3.21 15.31 15.58
CA GLY A 183 -1.86 14.79 15.31
C GLY A 183 -0.93 14.79 16.53
N ILE A 184 -1.09 15.74 17.46
CA ILE A 184 -0.20 15.86 18.62
C ILE A 184 -0.50 14.80 19.67
N VAL A 185 -1.76 14.46 19.91
CA VAL A 185 -2.15 13.53 20.99
C VAL A 185 -1.49 12.14 20.81
N PRO A 186 -1.55 11.48 19.63
CA PRO A 186 -0.86 10.21 19.42
C PRO A 186 0.65 10.31 19.60
N VAL A 187 1.26 11.39 19.13
CA VAL A 187 2.71 11.63 19.25
C VAL A 187 3.10 11.77 20.72
N VAL A 188 2.34 12.54 21.51
CA VAL A 188 2.60 12.72 22.94
C VAL A 188 2.37 11.41 23.70
N VAL A 189 1.29 10.68 23.42
CA VAL A 189 1.00 9.39 24.05
C VAL A 189 2.10 8.37 23.75
N LEU A 190 2.56 8.31 22.49
CA LEU A 190 3.67 7.46 22.09
C LEU A 190 4.98 7.86 22.79
N ALA A 191 5.31 9.16 22.81
CA ALA A 191 6.51 9.66 23.46
C ALA A 191 6.51 9.35 24.96
N LEU A 192 5.38 9.51 25.64
CA LEU A 192 5.22 9.15 27.05
C LEU A 192 5.40 7.65 27.29
N ALA A 193 4.82 6.80 26.43
CA ALA A 193 5.02 5.36 26.51
C ALA A 193 6.49 4.98 26.32
N MET A 194 7.15 5.54 25.31
CA MET A 194 8.58 5.32 25.05
C MET A 194 9.45 5.74 26.24
N VAL A 195 9.25 6.95 26.78
CA VAL A 195 9.96 7.45 27.98
C VAL A 195 9.71 6.54 29.17
N ALA A 196 8.45 6.16 29.43
CA ALA A 196 8.11 5.25 30.53
C ALA A 196 8.85 3.91 30.41
N THR A 197 8.93 3.35 29.21
CA THR A 197 9.67 2.10 28.97
C THR A 197 11.19 2.26 29.03
N ALA A 198 11.73 3.35 28.51
CA ALA A 198 13.17 3.59 28.44
C ALA A 198 13.79 3.77 29.83
N PHE A 199 13.07 4.41 30.75
CA PHE A 199 13.48 4.57 32.15
C PHE A 199 13.03 3.41 33.05
N GLY A 200 12.38 2.38 32.50
CA GLY A 200 11.93 1.21 33.26
C GLY A 200 10.80 1.48 34.26
N LEU A 201 10.04 2.56 34.10
CA LEU A 201 8.91 2.90 34.97
C LEU A 201 7.76 1.90 34.84
N LEU A 202 7.53 1.39 33.63
CA LEU A 202 6.49 0.42 33.31
C LEU A 202 7.03 -0.66 32.37
N PRO A 203 6.60 -1.92 32.50
CA PRO A 203 6.85 -2.94 31.49
C PRO A 203 6.34 -2.51 30.12
N VAL A 204 7.06 -2.88 29.06
CA VAL A 204 6.75 -2.48 27.67
C VAL A 204 5.30 -2.81 27.29
N SER A 205 4.84 -4.02 27.62
CA SER A 205 3.47 -4.46 27.36
C SER A 205 2.42 -3.56 28.01
N VAL A 206 2.64 -3.16 29.27
CA VAL A 206 1.73 -2.31 30.03
C VAL A 206 1.71 -0.89 29.48
N ALA A 207 2.90 -0.32 29.20
CA ALA A 207 3.02 1.05 28.68
C ALA A 207 2.34 1.22 27.32
N PHE A 208 2.60 0.31 26.38
CA PHE A 208 2.01 0.38 25.04
C PHE A 208 0.53 0.00 25.02
N PHE A 209 0.09 -0.92 25.89
CA PHE A 209 -1.34 -1.21 26.04
C PHE A 209 -2.10 0.00 26.61
N ALA A 210 -1.57 0.64 27.65
CA ALA A 210 -2.14 1.86 28.22
C ALA A 210 -2.17 3.00 27.18
N ALA A 211 -1.13 3.13 26.36
CA ALA A 211 -1.10 4.08 25.25
C ALA A 211 -2.21 3.82 24.22
N ALA A 212 -2.42 2.56 23.82
CA ALA A 212 -3.51 2.18 22.93
C ALA A 212 -4.88 2.52 23.53
N VAL A 213 -5.11 2.21 24.82
CA VAL A 213 -6.34 2.58 25.54
C VAL A 213 -6.52 4.10 25.59
N ALA A 214 -5.45 4.86 25.86
CA ALA A 214 -5.50 6.32 25.91
C ALA A 214 -5.92 6.93 24.55
N ILE A 215 -5.41 6.40 23.43
CA ILE A 215 -5.80 6.83 22.07
C ILE A 215 -7.32 6.68 21.85
N VAL A 216 -7.92 5.61 22.37
CA VAL A 216 -9.38 5.37 22.29
C VAL A 216 -10.14 6.30 23.23
N LEU A 217 -9.66 6.47 24.47
CA LEU A 217 -10.29 7.36 25.46
C LEU A 217 -10.30 8.83 25.00
N PHE A 218 -9.21 9.28 24.36
CA PHE A 218 -9.12 10.61 23.76
C PHE A 218 -9.89 10.74 22.44
N LYS A 219 -10.60 9.70 21.99
CA LYS A 219 -11.38 9.66 20.74
C LYS A 219 -10.56 10.08 19.52
N VAL A 220 -9.26 9.77 19.53
CA VAL A 220 -8.40 9.96 18.35
C VAL A 220 -8.82 8.95 17.28
N ILE A 221 -9.04 7.70 17.70
CA ILE A 221 -9.49 6.59 16.85
C ILE A 221 -10.84 6.09 17.39
N PRO A 222 -11.88 5.97 16.55
CA PRO A 222 -13.15 5.34 16.93
C PRO A 222 -12.95 3.88 17.35
N LEU A 223 -13.67 3.42 18.39
CA LEU A 223 -13.54 2.04 18.90
C LEU A 223 -13.73 0.96 17.81
N ARG A 224 -14.61 1.21 16.84
CA ARG A 224 -14.84 0.32 15.69
C ARG A 224 -13.61 0.11 14.80
N ASP A 225 -12.74 1.13 14.70
CA ASP A 225 -11.56 1.10 13.84
C ASP A 225 -10.37 0.45 14.56
N VAL A 226 -10.40 0.38 15.89
CA VAL A 226 -9.38 -0.29 16.72
C VAL A 226 -9.29 -1.78 16.38
N TYR A 227 -10.43 -2.47 16.27
CA TYR A 227 -10.46 -3.90 15.95
C TYR A 227 -9.97 -4.18 14.52
N GLN A 228 -10.20 -3.26 13.58
CA GLN A 228 -9.69 -3.35 12.22
C GLN A 228 -8.18 -3.06 12.14
N SER A 229 -7.64 -2.35 13.14
CA SER A 229 -6.21 -2.03 13.22
C SER A 229 -5.38 -3.15 13.86
N LEU A 230 -6.02 -4.18 14.43
CA LEU A 230 -5.33 -5.34 14.98
C LEU A 230 -4.98 -6.33 13.87
N ASP A 231 -3.71 -6.72 13.82
CA ASP A 231 -3.23 -7.75 12.90
C ASP A 231 -3.57 -9.15 13.44
N GLY A 232 -4.77 -9.63 13.09
CA GLY A 232 -5.26 -10.96 13.47
C GLY A 232 -4.30 -12.09 13.09
N PRO A 233 -3.75 -12.14 11.86
CA PRO A 233 -2.73 -13.10 11.47
C PRO A 233 -1.53 -13.16 12.43
N ILE A 234 -0.96 -12.03 12.84
CA ILE A 234 0.17 -12.01 13.78
C ILE A 234 -0.24 -12.59 15.15
N LEU A 235 -1.43 -12.26 15.65
CA LEU A 235 -1.92 -12.79 16.93
C LEU A 235 -2.11 -14.31 16.90
N VAL A 236 -2.74 -14.84 15.84
CA VAL A 236 -2.94 -16.29 15.65
C VAL A 236 -1.59 -16.99 15.51
N MET A 237 -0.69 -16.41 14.73
CA MET A 237 0.65 -16.92 14.54
C MET A 237 1.42 -17.03 15.86
N LEU A 238 1.46 -15.96 16.67
CA LEU A 238 2.10 -15.99 18.00
C LEU A 238 1.44 -17.03 18.91
N ALA A 239 0.11 -17.10 18.93
CA ALA A 239 -0.63 -18.06 19.74
C ALA A 239 -0.31 -19.53 19.39
N VAL A 240 -0.05 -19.83 18.11
CA VAL A 240 0.34 -21.18 17.65
C VAL A 240 1.82 -21.45 17.87
N LEU A 241 2.69 -20.46 17.65
CA LEU A 241 4.13 -20.63 17.74
C LEU A 241 4.63 -20.79 19.19
N ILE A 242 3.97 -20.19 20.19
CA ILE A 242 4.34 -20.35 21.61
C ILE A 242 4.31 -21.83 22.04
N PRO A 243 3.19 -22.57 21.88
CA PRO A 243 3.17 -24.02 22.15
C PRO A 243 4.15 -24.83 21.30
N VAL A 244 4.42 -24.43 20.06
CA VAL A 244 5.39 -25.11 19.19
C VAL A 244 6.81 -24.95 19.73
N SER A 245 7.20 -23.73 20.13
CA SER A 245 8.49 -23.48 20.78
C SER A 245 8.62 -24.25 22.10
N ASP A 246 7.55 -24.30 22.90
CA ASP A 246 7.52 -25.10 24.13
C ASP A 246 7.67 -26.61 23.85
N SER A 247 7.05 -27.10 22.78
CA SER A 247 7.18 -28.49 22.33
C SER A 247 8.61 -28.81 21.88
N LEU A 248 9.27 -27.90 21.15
CA LEU A 248 10.67 -28.06 20.75
C LEU A 248 11.62 -28.14 21.96
N ARG A 249 11.38 -27.34 23.00
CA ARG A 249 12.17 -27.41 24.24
C ARG A 249 11.91 -28.70 25.01
N SER A 250 10.64 -29.02 25.25
CA SER A 250 10.26 -30.19 26.06
C SER A 250 10.61 -31.52 25.43
N THR A 251 10.69 -31.59 24.09
CA THR A 251 11.17 -32.78 23.35
C THR A 251 12.69 -32.89 23.29
N GLY A 252 13.43 -31.85 23.72
CA GLY A 252 14.88 -31.78 23.63
C GLY A 252 15.41 -31.46 22.23
N ALA A 253 14.55 -31.11 21.28
CA ALA A 253 14.95 -30.79 19.91
C ALA A 253 15.87 -29.54 19.87
N THR A 254 15.61 -28.55 20.73
CA THR A 254 16.49 -27.36 20.84
C THR A 254 17.90 -27.75 21.25
N GLY A 255 18.05 -28.68 22.20
CA GLY A 255 19.36 -29.14 22.67
C GLY A 255 20.16 -29.91 21.64
N VAL A 256 19.50 -30.66 20.75
CA VAL A 256 20.20 -31.30 19.62
C VAL A 256 20.78 -30.25 18.69
N VAL A 257 19.99 -29.25 18.29
CA VAL A 257 20.45 -28.19 17.38
C VAL A 257 21.51 -27.31 18.07
N ALA A 258 21.28 -26.93 19.32
CA ALA A 258 22.22 -26.14 20.12
C ALA A 258 23.55 -26.87 20.28
N GLY A 259 23.54 -28.18 20.55
CA GLY A 259 24.73 -29.00 20.68
C GLY A 259 25.54 -29.12 19.39
N GLU A 260 24.88 -29.25 18.22
CA GLU A 260 25.56 -29.22 16.92
C GLU A 260 26.23 -27.86 16.66
N LEU A 261 25.50 -26.77 16.94
CA LEU A 261 26.06 -25.43 16.84
C LEU A 261 27.21 -25.23 17.83
N ALA A 262 27.08 -25.72 19.06
CA ALA A 262 28.08 -25.61 20.12
C ALA A 262 29.39 -26.30 19.75
N ARG A 263 29.32 -27.47 19.08
CA ARG A 263 30.52 -28.11 18.52
C ARG A 263 31.29 -27.21 17.57
N LEU A 264 30.58 -26.48 16.70
CA LEU A 264 31.20 -25.48 15.83
C LEU A 264 31.67 -24.25 16.62
N GLY A 265 30.90 -23.83 17.62
CA GLY A 265 31.17 -22.66 18.46
C GLY A 265 32.41 -22.80 19.33
N THR A 266 32.71 -23.99 19.85
CA THR A 266 33.91 -24.24 20.69
C THR A 266 35.23 -24.03 19.94
N LEU A 267 35.21 -24.16 18.61
CA LEU A 267 36.36 -23.90 17.73
C LEU A 267 36.55 -22.40 17.43
N LEU A 268 35.57 -21.57 17.78
CA LEU A 268 35.53 -20.15 17.45
C LEU A 268 35.82 -19.30 18.69
N PRO A 269 36.45 -18.12 18.52
CA PRO A 269 36.50 -17.12 19.60
C PRO A 269 35.07 -16.65 19.94
N ALA A 270 34.90 -16.00 21.10
CA ALA A 270 33.59 -15.52 21.57
C ALA A 270 32.85 -14.68 20.51
N SER A 271 33.54 -13.79 19.79
CA SER A 271 32.97 -13.02 18.67
C SER A 271 32.45 -13.91 17.53
N GLY A 272 33.14 -15.02 17.23
CA GLY A 272 32.74 -16.00 16.23
C GLY A 272 31.51 -16.79 16.66
N ALA A 273 31.41 -17.18 17.95
CA ALA A 273 30.21 -17.80 18.51
C ALA A 273 28.98 -16.89 18.41
N LEU A 274 29.15 -15.59 18.69
CA LEU A 274 28.07 -14.61 18.52
C LEU A 274 27.67 -14.45 17.04
N THR A 275 28.66 -14.37 16.16
CA THR A 275 28.46 -14.27 14.72
C THR A 275 27.69 -15.48 14.18
N LEU A 276 28.02 -16.68 14.67
CA LEU A 276 27.34 -17.92 14.30
C LEU A 276 25.84 -17.85 14.59
N ILE A 277 25.45 -17.45 15.81
CA ILE A 277 24.04 -17.33 16.19
C ILE A 277 23.34 -16.21 15.44
N LEU A 278 23.98 -15.04 15.27
CA LEU A 278 23.44 -13.93 14.50
C LEU A 278 23.13 -14.35 13.05
N VAL A 279 24.10 -14.98 12.37
CA VAL A 279 23.95 -15.42 10.98
C VAL A 279 22.95 -16.56 10.87
N ALA A 280 22.92 -17.50 11.83
CA ALA A 280 21.92 -18.56 11.87
C ALA A 280 20.50 -17.99 11.97
N ALA A 281 20.28 -17.00 12.84
CA ALA A 281 19.00 -16.32 12.94
C ALA A 281 18.63 -15.64 11.61
N MET A 282 19.55 -14.88 11.01
CA MET A 282 19.33 -14.24 9.70
C MET A 282 19.00 -15.22 8.58
N ALA A 283 19.61 -16.41 8.59
CA ALA A 283 19.39 -17.44 7.57
C ALA A 283 18.04 -18.15 7.73
N VAL A 284 17.51 -18.22 8.96
CA VAL A 284 16.23 -18.84 9.27
C VAL A 284 15.05 -17.90 8.98
N THR A 285 15.23 -16.58 9.15
CA THR A 285 14.16 -15.57 8.97
C THR A 285 13.44 -15.60 7.62
N PRO A 286 14.08 -15.86 6.47
CA PRO A 286 13.35 -16.02 5.21
C PRO A 286 12.29 -17.12 5.22
N PHE A 287 12.51 -18.16 6.03
CA PHE A 287 11.59 -19.30 6.16
C PHE A 287 10.58 -19.12 7.28
N LEU A 288 10.95 -18.31 8.28
CA LEU A 288 10.15 -18.00 9.46
C LEU A 288 10.05 -16.48 9.60
N ASN A 289 8.85 -15.90 9.60
CA ASN A 289 8.71 -14.46 9.91
C ASN A 289 9.47 -14.05 11.19
N ASN A 290 9.81 -12.76 11.30
CA ASN A 290 10.66 -12.24 12.38
C ASN A 290 10.27 -12.74 13.77
N ALA A 291 8.98 -12.72 14.11
CA ALA A 291 8.49 -13.14 15.42
C ALA A 291 8.63 -14.66 15.63
N ALA A 292 8.33 -15.47 14.62
CA ALA A 292 8.51 -16.93 14.65
C ALA A 292 9.99 -17.30 14.82
N THR A 293 10.88 -16.60 14.10
CA THR A 293 12.33 -16.81 14.21
C THR A 293 12.83 -16.58 15.61
N VAL A 294 12.47 -15.44 16.23
CA VAL A 294 12.87 -15.16 17.62
C VAL A 294 12.40 -16.26 18.56
N LEU A 295 11.16 -16.73 18.41
CA LEU A 295 10.58 -17.70 19.33
C LEU A 295 11.21 -19.10 19.23
N VAL A 296 11.70 -19.49 18.04
CA VAL A 296 12.39 -20.76 17.81
C VAL A 296 13.88 -20.65 18.15
N MET A 297 14.54 -19.57 17.73
CA MET A 297 15.99 -19.39 17.89
C MET A 297 16.40 -18.95 19.29
N ALA A 298 15.55 -18.23 20.04
CA ALA A 298 15.87 -17.78 21.39
C ALA A 298 16.24 -18.94 22.35
N PRO A 299 15.46 -20.04 22.47
CA PRO A 299 15.86 -21.15 23.33
C PRO A 299 17.12 -21.86 22.84
N ILE A 300 17.29 -22.01 21.52
CA ILE A 300 18.52 -22.61 20.94
C ILE A 300 19.74 -21.75 21.29
N ALA A 301 19.64 -20.43 21.16
CA ALA A 301 20.71 -19.50 21.47
C ALA A 301 21.05 -19.45 22.96
N ALA A 302 20.04 -19.53 23.85
CA ALA A 302 20.25 -19.58 25.29
C ALA A 302 20.94 -20.89 25.72
N GLU A 303 20.53 -22.03 25.16
CA GLU A 303 21.14 -23.33 25.41
C GLU A 303 22.58 -23.39 24.87
N PHE A 304 22.79 -22.90 23.64
CA PHE A 304 24.12 -22.74 23.04
C PHE A 304 25.05 -21.88 23.90
N ALA A 305 24.56 -20.74 24.41
CA ALA A 305 25.35 -19.87 25.29
C ALA A 305 25.73 -20.59 26.59
N SER A 306 24.76 -21.30 27.20
CA SER A 306 24.97 -22.07 28.42
C SER A 306 26.01 -23.18 28.23
N ASP A 307 25.96 -23.90 27.10
CA ASP A 307 26.91 -24.97 26.77
C ASP A 307 28.35 -24.45 26.61
N LEU A 308 28.50 -23.23 26.09
CA LEU A 308 29.80 -22.57 25.94
C LEU A 308 30.25 -21.83 27.23
N GLY A 309 29.42 -21.83 28.28
CA GLY A 309 29.71 -21.13 29.54
C GLY A 309 29.59 -19.61 29.45
N TYR A 310 28.86 -19.10 28.46
CA TYR A 310 28.60 -17.66 28.30
C TYR A 310 27.25 -17.25 28.86
N ARG A 311 27.12 -15.95 29.12
CA ARG A 311 25.85 -15.32 29.43
C ARG A 311 24.89 -15.36 28.23
N PRO A 312 23.60 -15.74 28.40
CA PRO A 312 22.66 -15.88 27.28
C PRO A 312 22.20 -14.55 26.67
N GLU A 313 22.23 -13.45 27.42
CA GLU A 313 21.75 -12.13 26.99
C GLU A 313 22.34 -11.62 25.66
N PRO A 314 23.67 -11.64 25.41
CA PRO A 314 24.24 -11.22 24.13
C PRO A 314 23.75 -12.08 22.95
N PHE A 315 23.52 -13.38 23.17
CA PHE A 315 23.04 -14.30 22.14
C PHE A 315 21.54 -14.12 21.85
N LEU A 316 20.73 -13.85 22.87
CA LEU A 316 19.33 -13.48 22.70
C LEU A 316 19.19 -12.17 21.91
N MET A 317 20.06 -11.20 22.15
CA MET A 317 20.08 -9.97 21.37
C MET A 317 20.60 -10.20 19.94
N ALA A 318 21.58 -11.08 19.75
CA ALA A 318 22.02 -11.51 18.42
C ALA A 318 20.86 -12.14 17.62
N VAL A 319 20.04 -12.98 18.26
CA VAL A 319 18.81 -13.51 17.65
C VAL A 319 17.84 -12.40 17.29
N ALA A 320 17.59 -11.45 18.20
CA ALA A 320 16.66 -10.34 17.95
C ALA A 320 17.09 -9.48 16.74
N ILE A 321 18.39 -9.17 16.63
CA ILE A 321 18.95 -8.42 15.50
C ILE A 321 18.87 -9.27 14.23
N GLY A 322 19.30 -10.54 14.27
CA GLY A 322 19.31 -11.41 13.09
C GLY A 322 17.92 -11.68 12.54
N ALA A 323 16.94 -11.89 13.42
CA ALA A 323 15.52 -12.02 13.06
C ALA A 323 14.93 -10.73 12.47
N GLY A 324 15.50 -9.56 12.78
CA GLY A 324 15.09 -8.28 12.19
C GLY A 324 15.72 -7.99 10.83
N CYS A 325 16.79 -8.70 10.46
CA CYS A 325 17.57 -8.45 9.25
C CYS A 325 17.22 -9.40 8.09
N ASP A 326 15.93 -9.51 7.76
CA ASP A 326 15.46 -10.24 6.57
C ASP A 326 15.70 -9.42 5.30
N PHE A 327 16.95 -9.39 4.83
CA PHE A 327 17.33 -8.67 3.61
C PHE A 327 17.55 -9.58 2.41
N LEU A 328 17.67 -10.89 2.64
CA LEU A 328 18.08 -11.85 1.61
C LEU A 328 16.95 -12.27 0.70
N THR A 329 15.69 -12.14 1.15
CA THR A 329 14.52 -12.55 0.38
C THR A 329 13.39 -11.54 0.48
N PRO A 330 12.49 -11.48 -0.52
CA PRO A 330 11.27 -10.69 -0.43
C PRO A 330 10.19 -11.34 0.45
N ILE A 331 10.37 -12.58 0.91
CA ILE A 331 9.30 -13.39 1.52
C ILE A 331 9.30 -13.28 3.05
N GLY A 332 10.46 -13.12 3.70
CA GLY A 332 10.53 -13.19 5.17
C GLY A 332 9.79 -12.04 5.89
N HIS A 333 9.56 -10.91 5.22
CA HIS A 333 8.73 -9.82 5.74
C HIS A 333 7.78 -9.21 4.70
N GLN A 334 6.52 -8.97 5.11
CA GLN A 334 5.47 -8.45 4.25
C GLN A 334 5.83 -7.12 3.58
N CYS A 335 6.52 -6.22 4.28
CA CYS A 335 6.98 -4.95 3.72
C CYS A 335 7.92 -5.14 2.51
N ASN A 336 8.79 -6.15 2.53
CA ASN A 336 9.69 -6.46 1.43
C ASN A 336 8.87 -6.94 0.21
N THR A 337 7.89 -7.83 0.43
CA THR A 337 7.00 -8.30 -0.64
C THR A 337 6.20 -7.15 -1.25
N LEU A 338 5.66 -6.25 -0.42
CA LEU A 338 4.83 -5.11 -0.86
C LEU A 338 5.61 -4.10 -1.72
N VAL A 339 6.90 -3.89 -1.43
CA VAL A 339 7.74 -2.95 -2.19
C VAL A 339 8.28 -3.58 -3.47
N MET A 340 8.39 -4.92 -3.53
CA MET A 340 8.95 -5.62 -4.69
C MET A 340 8.23 -5.27 -6.01
N GLY A 341 6.90 -5.28 -6.01
CA GLY A 341 6.09 -4.99 -7.20
C GLY A 341 6.21 -3.53 -7.67
N PRO A 342 5.81 -2.54 -6.85
CA PRO A 342 5.88 -1.12 -7.20
C PRO A 342 7.31 -0.61 -7.45
N GLY A 343 8.30 -1.16 -6.74
CA GLY A 343 9.71 -0.81 -6.89
C GLY A 343 10.39 -1.45 -8.10
N GLY A 344 9.72 -2.38 -8.80
CA GLY A 344 10.28 -3.08 -9.97
C GLY A 344 11.42 -4.04 -9.64
N TYR A 345 11.53 -4.49 -8.39
CA TYR A 345 12.57 -5.41 -7.94
C TYR A 345 12.26 -6.85 -8.37
N ARG A 346 13.31 -7.60 -8.73
CA ARG A 346 13.25 -9.04 -8.96
C ARG A 346 13.70 -9.79 -7.71
N PHE A 347 13.30 -11.06 -7.59
CA PHE A 347 13.73 -11.91 -6.48
C PHE A 347 15.26 -11.99 -6.37
N SER A 348 15.96 -11.98 -7.51
CA SER A 348 17.43 -11.97 -7.59
C SER A 348 18.09 -10.70 -7.07
N ASP A 349 17.36 -9.59 -6.96
CA ASP A 349 17.92 -8.31 -6.52
C ASP A 349 18.08 -8.24 -5.00
N TYR A 350 17.24 -8.99 -4.27
CA TYR A 350 17.28 -9.08 -2.80
C TYR A 350 18.61 -9.61 -2.26
N PRO A 351 19.09 -10.82 -2.61
CA PRO A 351 20.38 -11.28 -2.11
C PRO A 351 21.54 -10.42 -2.61
N ARG A 352 21.42 -9.80 -3.80
CA ARG A 352 22.47 -8.94 -4.37
C ARG A 352 22.72 -7.67 -3.55
N LEU A 353 21.67 -7.08 -3.00
CA LEU A 353 21.73 -5.89 -2.15
C LEU A 353 21.77 -6.25 -0.65
N GLY A 354 21.07 -7.32 -0.29
CA GLY A 354 20.90 -7.80 1.07
C GLY A 354 22.13 -8.48 1.63
N LEU A 355 22.93 -9.21 0.85
CA LEU A 355 24.18 -9.81 1.35
C LEU A 355 25.20 -8.76 1.83
N PRO A 356 25.52 -7.69 1.06
CA PRO A 356 26.37 -6.61 1.54
C PRO A 356 25.84 -5.95 2.82
N LEU A 357 24.53 -5.70 2.89
CA LEU A 357 23.91 -5.09 4.07
C LEU A 357 23.96 -6.03 5.27
N SER A 358 23.72 -7.32 5.06
CA SER A 358 23.80 -8.36 6.10
C SER A 358 25.22 -8.44 6.68
N PHE A 359 26.23 -8.39 5.81
CA PHE A 359 27.63 -8.37 6.23
C PHE A 359 27.97 -7.12 7.04
N LEU A 360 27.46 -5.95 6.63
CA LEU A 360 27.59 -4.71 7.41
C LEU A 360 26.96 -4.86 8.79
N VAL A 361 25.76 -5.44 8.89
CA VAL A 361 25.11 -5.70 10.18
C VAL A 361 25.98 -6.61 11.04
N VAL A 362 26.51 -7.70 10.50
CA VAL A 362 27.39 -8.60 11.28
C VAL A 362 28.63 -7.86 11.81
N ILE A 363 29.29 -7.07 10.97
CA ILE A 363 30.50 -6.31 11.36
C ILE A 363 30.20 -5.28 12.46
N VAL A 364 29.02 -4.65 12.43
CA VAL A 364 28.67 -3.60 13.39
C VAL A 364 28.04 -4.17 14.66
N ALA A 365 27.13 -5.13 14.51
CA ALA A 365 26.37 -5.70 15.61
C ALA A 365 27.26 -6.53 16.54
N VAL A 366 28.16 -7.36 16.01
CA VAL A 366 28.98 -8.26 16.86
C VAL A 366 29.86 -7.48 17.85
N PRO A 367 30.64 -6.46 17.44
CA PRO A 367 31.38 -5.62 18.39
C PRO A 367 30.48 -4.86 19.36
N MET A 368 29.37 -4.28 18.89
CA MET A 368 28.44 -3.55 19.75
C MET A 368 27.82 -4.45 20.83
N LEU A 369 27.44 -5.67 20.46
CA LEU A 369 26.91 -6.65 21.39
C LEU A 369 27.94 -7.03 22.44
N MET A 370 29.21 -7.23 22.07
CA MET A 370 30.27 -7.53 23.04
C MET A 370 30.56 -6.36 24.00
N ILE A 371 30.40 -5.11 23.54
CA ILE A 371 30.62 -3.91 24.35
C ILE A 371 29.47 -3.69 25.34
N VAL A 372 28.23 -3.85 24.87
CA VAL A 372 27.03 -3.57 25.67
C VAL A 372 26.65 -4.75 26.57
N TRP A 373 26.84 -5.98 26.10
CA TRP A 373 26.59 -7.21 26.84
C TRP A 373 27.86 -8.06 26.92
N PRO A 374 28.66 -7.90 27.99
CA PRO A 374 29.84 -8.73 28.22
C PRO A 374 29.46 -10.21 28.26
N MET A 375 30.25 -11.03 27.57
CA MET A 375 30.03 -12.47 27.41
C MET A 375 30.34 -13.30 28.67
N ASN A 376 31.15 -12.74 29.57
CA ASN A 376 31.63 -13.36 30.82
C ASN A 376 30.92 -12.79 32.05
#